data_AF-A0A4S2SQF1-F1
#
_entry.id   AF-A0A4S2SQF1-F1
#
_cell.length_a   1.000
_cell.length_b   1.000
_cell.length_c   1.000
_cell.angle_alpha   90.00
_cell.angle_beta   90.00
_cell.angle_gamma   90.00
#
_symmetry.space_group_name_H-M   'P 1'
#
loop_
_entity.id
_entity.type
_entity.pdbx_description
1 polymer ?
#
loop_
_entity_poly.entity_id
_entity_poly.type
_entity_poly.pdbx_seq_one_letter_code
_entity_poly.pdbx_strand_id
1 'polypeptide(L)'
;MKRTTAAALAITAALAASLSACGDSSDDKAAPTAPTAAGTPAGQATPSASASAVKPSNGIPPRPTGAARDAYLAAIKIVAPNAAADPDKAIDAGRNQCSALNGGAQNPDHAAAQRFGNDVHPLTDAQGKAINAALRATMCPAT
;
A
#
# COMPACT_ATOMS: atom_id res chain seq x y z
N MET A 1 36.42 2.67 -36.13
CA MET A 1 35.77 2.46 -37.45
C MET A 1 35.47 0.97 -37.61
N LYS A 2 34.20 0.62 -37.94
CA LYS A 2 33.72 -0.67 -38.51
C LYS A 2 33.69 -1.84 -37.48
N ARG A 3 32.64 -2.66 -37.30
CA ARG A 3 31.44 -2.98 -38.11
C ARG A 3 30.24 -3.35 -37.21
N THR A 4 29.07 -3.05 -37.75
CA THR A 4 27.72 -3.52 -37.40
C THR A 4 27.56 -5.03 -37.57
N THR A 5 26.74 -5.65 -36.71
CA THR A 5 25.94 -6.85 -37.04
C THR A 5 24.68 -6.87 -36.18
N ALA A 6 23.55 -7.07 -36.88
CA ALA A 6 22.19 -7.09 -36.37
C ALA A 6 21.71 -8.53 -36.07
N ALA A 7 20.47 -8.59 -35.57
CA ALA A 7 19.50 -9.69 -35.57
C ALA A 7 19.44 -10.59 -34.32
N ALA A 8 18.30 -10.51 -33.62
CA ALA A 8 17.64 -11.61 -32.91
C ALA A 8 16.20 -11.14 -32.59
N LEU A 9 15.21 -11.62 -33.34
CA LEU A 9 14.30 -12.72 -32.99
C LEU A 9 12.98 -12.20 -32.40
N ALA A 10 11.98 -12.12 -33.29
CA ALA A 10 10.57 -12.01 -32.93
C ALA A 10 10.11 -13.31 -32.27
N ILE A 11 9.40 -13.20 -31.14
CA ILE A 11 8.57 -14.29 -30.59
C ILE A 11 7.19 -13.71 -30.33
N THR A 12 6.25 -14.13 -31.17
CA THR A 12 4.81 -14.02 -30.98
C THR A 12 4.36 -15.02 -29.91
N ALA A 13 3.62 -14.55 -28.92
CA ALA A 13 2.79 -15.41 -28.07
C ALA A 13 1.48 -14.69 -27.77
N ALA A 14 0.45 -15.04 -28.52
CA ALA A 14 -0.93 -14.70 -28.23
C ALA A 14 -1.41 -15.61 -27.08
N LEU A 15 -1.84 -15.01 -25.97
CA LEU A 15 -2.68 -15.69 -24.98
C LEU A 15 -4.05 -15.04 -24.97
N ALA A 16 -5.00 -15.75 -25.61
CA ALA A 16 -6.41 -15.57 -25.36
C ALA A 16 -6.74 -16.17 -23.99
N ALA A 17 -7.27 -15.35 -23.08
CA ALA A 17 -7.92 -15.81 -21.87
C ALA A 17 -9.32 -15.19 -21.83
N SER A 18 -10.30 -16.02 -22.14
CA SER A 18 -11.71 -15.82 -21.87
C SER A 18 -11.93 -15.65 -20.36
N LEU A 19 -12.49 -14.52 -19.93
CA LEU A 19 -13.07 -14.40 -18.59
C LEU A 19 -14.58 -14.26 -18.67
N SER A 20 -15.19 -15.12 -17.86
CA SER A 20 -16.59 -15.41 -17.63
C SER A 20 -17.47 -14.20 -17.37
N ALA A 21 -18.68 -14.28 -17.92
CA ALA A 21 -19.85 -13.52 -17.53
C ALA A 21 -20.09 -13.60 -16.02
N CYS A 22 -20.28 -12.45 -15.39
CA CYS A 22 -21.05 -12.34 -14.16
C CYS A 22 -22.14 -11.29 -14.45
N GLY A 23 -23.33 -11.78 -14.75
CA GLY A 23 -24.53 -10.97 -14.54
C GLY A 23 -24.80 -10.90 -13.05
N ASP A 24 -25.18 -9.73 -12.57
CA ASP A 24 -26.41 -9.54 -11.80
C ASP A 24 -26.67 -8.03 -11.70
N SER A 25 -27.75 -7.57 -12.31
CA SER A 25 -28.33 -6.26 -12.05
C SER A 25 -29.34 -6.43 -10.92
N SER A 26 -29.25 -5.61 -9.87
CA SER A 26 -30.42 -5.15 -9.13
C SER A 26 -30.13 -3.84 -8.41
N ASP A 27 -31.06 -2.93 -8.63
CA ASP A 27 -31.15 -1.54 -8.20
C ASP A 27 -31.84 -1.44 -6.82
N ASP A 28 -31.89 -0.19 -6.31
CA ASP A 28 -32.83 0.34 -5.32
C ASP A 28 -32.69 0.07 -3.79
N LYS A 29 -32.16 1.11 -3.12
CA LYS A 29 -32.88 2.06 -2.23
C LYS A 29 -33.43 1.63 -0.85
N ALA A 30 -33.10 2.51 0.11
CA ALA A 30 -33.86 2.97 1.29
C ALA A 30 -33.37 2.52 2.69
N ALA A 31 -32.77 3.49 3.41
CA ALA A 31 -32.87 3.65 4.86
C ALA A 31 -34.32 4.06 5.25
N PRO A 32 -34.71 4.29 6.54
CA PRO A 32 -33.94 4.33 7.79
C PRO A 32 -34.65 3.67 9.00
N THR A 33 -33.99 3.59 10.16
CA THR A 33 -34.58 3.97 11.47
C THR A 33 -33.54 3.92 12.60
N ALA A 34 -33.35 5.06 13.26
CA ALA A 34 -32.79 5.17 14.61
C ALA A 34 -33.91 4.97 15.66
N PRO A 35 -33.57 4.76 16.95
CA PRO A 35 -33.63 5.93 17.85
C PRO A 35 -32.48 6.03 18.89
N THR A 36 -32.25 7.30 19.24
CA THR A 36 -31.54 7.98 20.37
C THR A 36 -31.66 7.23 21.71
N ALA A 37 -30.70 7.22 22.66
CA ALA A 37 -30.20 8.37 23.42
C ALA A 37 -29.12 8.00 24.48
N ALA A 38 -28.37 9.03 24.89
CA ALA A 38 -27.76 9.27 26.23
C ALA A 38 -26.32 8.82 26.53
N GLY A 39 -25.43 9.83 26.64
CA GLY A 39 -24.67 10.07 27.89
C GLY A 39 -23.18 9.68 27.94
N THR A 40 -22.31 10.60 27.51
CA THR A 40 -20.85 10.63 27.79
C THR A 40 -20.57 10.67 29.31
N PRO A 41 -19.45 10.11 29.80
CA PRO A 41 -18.31 10.99 30.07
C PRO A 41 -17.02 10.55 29.36
N ALA A 42 -16.22 11.56 29.00
CA ALA A 42 -14.93 11.43 28.36
C ALA A 42 -13.94 10.71 29.29
N GLY A 43 -13.68 9.43 29.01
CA GLY A 43 -12.58 8.67 29.55
C GLY A 43 -11.39 8.79 28.60
N GLN A 44 -10.41 9.59 29.01
CA GLN A 44 -9.03 9.67 28.54
C GLN A 44 -8.57 8.42 27.76
N ALA A 45 -8.60 8.49 26.42
CA ALA A 45 -7.97 7.48 25.58
C ALA A 45 -6.45 7.65 25.69
N THR A 46 -5.83 6.85 26.56
CA THR A 46 -4.43 6.48 26.40
C THR A 46 -4.23 6.01 24.96
N PRO A 47 -3.16 6.43 24.25
CA PRO A 47 -2.89 5.90 22.92
C PRO A 47 -2.60 4.42 23.06
N SER A 48 -3.62 3.60 22.78
CA SER A 48 -3.51 2.14 22.78
C SER A 48 -2.58 1.76 21.64
N ALA A 49 -1.31 1.57 21.99
CA ALA A 49 -0.32 0.87 21.20
C ALA A 49 -0.74 -0.61 21.11
N SER A 50 -1.74 -0.89 20.28
CA SER A 50 -2.13 -2.24 19.88
C SER A 50 -3.06 -2.11 18.69
N ALA A 51 -2.48 -2.03 17.49
CA ALA A 51 -3.22 -2.47 16.31
C ALA A 51 -3.61 -3.92 16.59
N SER A 52 -4.88 -4.15 16.92
CA SER A 52 -5.42 -5.47 17.22
C SER A 52 -4.94 -6.46 16.17
N ALA A 53 -4.27 -7.53 16.63
CA ALA A 53 -3.69 -8.57 15.80
C ALA A 53 -4.78 -9.40 15.11
N VAL A 54 -5.46 -8.79 14.14
CA VAL A 54 -6.24 -9.52 13.14
C VAL A 54 -5.21 -10.21 12.26
N LYS A 55 -5.23 -11.54 12.24
CA LYS A 55 -4.37 -12.34 11.36
C LYS A 55 -4.56 -11.81 9.93
N PRO A 56 -3.51 -11.30 9.26
CA PRO A 56 -3.67 -10.72 7.94
C PRO A 56 -4.15 -11.80 6.98
N SER A 57 -5.26 -11.53 6.29
CA SER A 57 -5.56 -12.22 5.03
C SER A 57 -4.33 -12.00 4.14
N ASN A 58 -3.79 -13.05 3.52
CA ASN A 58 -2.65 -13.02 2.57
C ASN A 58 -1.32 -12.34 3.00
N GLY A 59 -1.08 -12.10 4.29
CA GLY A 59 0.18 -11.50 4.78
C GLY A 59 0.26 -9.97 4.65
N ILE A 60 -0.80 -9.32 4.17
CA ILE A 60 -0.90 -7.85 4.15
C ILE A 60 -1.45 -7.34 5.50
N PRO A 61 -0.73 -6.47 6.23
CA PRO A 61 -1.18 -5.96 7.53
C PRO A 61 -2.52 -5.20 7.43
N PRO A 62 -3.26 -5.07 8.54
CA PRO A 62 -4.47 -4.24 8.58
C PRO A 62 -4.15 -2.79 8.18
N ARG A 63 -5.18 -2.06 7.74
CA ARG A 63 -5.02 -0.64 7.41
C ARG A 63 -4.70 0.14 8.69
N PRO A 64 -3.64 0.98 8.72
CA PRO A 64 -3.35 1.81 9.88
C PRO A 64 -4.45 2.86 10.08
N THR A 65 -4.65 3.25 11.34
CA THR A 65 -5.59 4.30 11.75
C THR A 65 -4.91 5.24 12.75
N GLY A 66 -5.51 6.41 12.98
CA GLY A 66 -5.04 7.40 13.96
C GLY A 66 -3.57 7.78 13.78
N ALA A 67 -2.84 7.86 14.89
CA ALA A 67 -1.45 8.32 14.92
C ALA A 67 -0.50 7.51 14.03
N ALA A 68 -0.70 6.20 13.89
CA ALA A 68 0.15 5.38 13.01
C ALA A 68 -0.06 5.73 11.53
N ARG A 69 -1.31 6.00 11.12
CA ARG A 69 -1.64 6.47 9.78
C ARG A 69 -0.99 7.83 9.51
N ASP A 70 -1.14 8.75 10.45
CA ASP A 70 -0.64 10.12 10.29
C ASP A 70 0.89 10.17 10.27
N ALA A 71 1.55 9.43 11.16
CA ALA A 71 3.00 9.33 11.19
C ALA A 71 3.56 8.73 9.90
N TYR A 72 2.91 7.69 9.37
CA TYR A 72 3.29 7.09 8.10
C TYR A 72 3.16 8.09 6.95
N LEU A 73 2.00 8.74 6.80
CA LEU A 73 1.76 9.69 5.72
C LEU A 73 2.70 10.90 5.80
N ALA A 74 2.99 11.39 7.00
CA ALA A 74 3.97 12.45 7.23
C ALA A 74 5.38 12.02 6.76
N ALA A 75 5.81 10.80 7.12
CA ALA A 75 7.10 10.28 6.70
C ALA A 75 7.18 10.09 5.17
N ILE A 76 6.12 9.56 4.53
CA ILE A 76 6.08 9.41 3.08
C ILE A 76 6.10 10.77 2.38
N LYS A 77 5.40 11.78 2.90
CA LYS A 77 5.41 13.13 2.31
C LYS A 77 6.82 13.75 2.27
N ILE A 78 7.67 13.43 3.24
CA ILE A 78 9.07 13.90 3.28
C ILE A 78 9.92 13.22 2.19
N VAL A 79 9.77 11.91 2.00
CA VAL A 79 10.63 11.10 1.13
C VAL A 79 10.14 11.06 -0.33
N ALA A 80 8.82 10.99 -0.50
CA ALA A 80 8.11 10.79 -1.75
C ALA A 80 6.81 11.63 -1.77
N PRO A 81 6.90 12.97 -1.87
CA PRO A 81 5.75 13.87 -1.76
C PRO A 81 4.65 13.58 -2.78
N ASN A 82 5.02 13.15 -3.99
CA ASN A 82 4.05 12.78 -5.03
C ASN A 82 3.25 11.51 -4.69
N ALA A 83 3.88 10.56 -4.00
CA ALA A 83 3.17 9.37 -3.51
C ALA A 83 2.18 9.74 -2.40
N ALA A 84 2.52 10.71 -1.56
CA ALA A 84 1.65 11.20 -0.47
C ALA A 84 0.49 12.10 -0.95
N ALA A 85 0.45 12.50 -2.22
CA ALA A 85 -0.64 13.31 -2.77
C ALA A 85 -1.98 12.55 -2.77
N ASP A 86 -1.94 11.22 -2.79
CA ASP A 86 -3.08 10.33 -2.59
C ASP A 86 -2.83 9.48 -1.33
N PRO A 87 -3.36 9.90 -0.16
CA PRO A 87 -3.11 9.23 1.11
C PRO A 87 -3.57 7.77 1.14
N ASP A 88 -4.69 7.44 0.51
CA ASP A 88 -5.23 6.08 0.56
C ASP A 88 -4.41 5.15 -0.32
N LYS A 89 -3.98 5.61 -1.51
CA LYS A 89 -3.04 4.89 -2.37
C LYS A 89 -1.67 4.72 -1.69
N ALA A 90 -1.17 5.75 -1.00
CA ALA A 90 0.07 5.66 -0.24
C ALA A 90 -0.03 4.58 0.87
N ILE A 91 -1.17 4.48 1.55
CA ILE A 91 -1.39 3.45 2.56
C ILE A 91 -1.44 2.06 1.93
N ASP A 92 -2.14 1.87 0.81
CA ASP A 92 -2.21 0.55 0.17
C ASP A 92 -0.88 0.11 -0.43
N ALA A 93 -0.12 1.05 -1.02
CA ALA A 93 1.27 0.82 -1.41
C ALA A 93 2.11 0.38 -0.20
N GLY A 94 1.98 1.08 0.91
CA GLY A 94 2.70 0.73 2.14
C GLY A 94 2.35 -0.65 2.65
N ARG A 95 1.06 -0.98 2.79
CA ARG A 95 0.61 -2.31 3.24
C ARG A 95 1.10 -3.43 2.32
N ASN A 96 1.13 -3.22 1.01
CA ASN A 96 1.68 -4.19 0.06
C ASN A 96 3.20 -4.35 0.23
N GLN A 97 3.91 -3.24 0.42
CA GLN A 97 5.35 -3.27 0.71
C GLN A 97 5.65 -3.97 2.04
N CYS A 98 4.81 -3.81 3.05
CA CYS A 98 4.90 -4.55 4.31
C CYS A 98 4.81 -6.07 4.12
N SER A 99 3.91 -6.53 3.25
CA SER A 99 3.82 -7.96 2.90
C SER A 99 5.12 -8.45 2.25
N ALA A 100 5.70 -7.68 1.34
CA ALA A 100 7.00 -8.01 0.74
C ALA A 100 8.15 -8.05 1.77
N LEU A 101 8.17 -7.08 2.70
CA LEU A 101 9.16 -7.01 3.78
C LEU A 101 9.05 -8.19 4.75
N ASN A 102 7.84 -8.63 5.06
CA ASN A 102 7.61 -9.78 5.95
C ASN A 102 7.76 -11.12 5.22
N GLY A 103 7.58 -11.14 3.90
CA GLY A 103 7.76 -12.29 3.03
C GLY A 103 9.21 -12.52 2.56
N GLY A 104 10.18 -11.73 3.03
CA GLY A 104 11.59 -11.93 2.69
C GLY A 104 11.97 -11.49 1.28
N ALA A 105 11.40 -10.39 0.78
CA ALA A 105 11.77 -9.83 -0.53
C ALA A 105 13.29 -9.62 -0.68
N GLN A 106 13.83 -10.00 -1.85
CA GLN A 106 15.27 -9.94 -2.12
C GLN A 106 15.81 -8.51 -2.24
N ASN A 107 15.05 -7.60 -2.87
CA ASN A 107 15.43 -6.20 -3.09
C ASN A 107 14.32 -5.26 -2.61
N PRO A 108 14.05 -5.18 -1.30
CA PRO A 108 12.90 -4.45 -0.77
C PRO A 108 12.99 -2.95 -1.01
N ASP A 109 14.21 -2.39 -1.06
CA ASP A 109 14.45 -0.96 -1.28
C ASP A 109 14.09 -0.56 -2.72
N HIS A 110 14.57 -1.32 -3.71
CA HIS A 110 14.18 -1.14 -5.09
C HIS A 110 12.67 -1.34 -5.30
N ALA A 111 12.09 -2.38 -4.69
CA ALA A 111 10.66 -2.64 -4.76
C ALA A 111 9.82 -1.47 -4.19
N ALA A 112 10.27 -0.84 -3.11
CA ALA A 112 9.64 0.36 -2.58
C ALA A 112 9.79 1.55 -3.53
N ALA A 113 10.98 1.76 -4.09
CA ALA A 113 11.20 2.84 -5.07
C ALA A 113 10.25 2.73 -6.27
N GLN A 114 10.08 1.52 -6.82
CA GLN A 114 9.17 1.26 -7.95
C GLN A 114 7.69 1.41 -7.58
N ARG A 115 7.33 1.02 -6.35
CA ARG A 115 5.93 1.04 -5.90
C ARG A 115 5.43 2.45 -5.59
N PHE A 116 6.32 3.31 -5.10
CA PHE A 116 5.98 4.68 -4.70
C PHE A 116 6.40 5.73 -5.75
N GLY A 117 7.33 5.40 -6.63
CA GLY A 117 7.74 6.22 -7.76
C GLY A 117 6.91 5.96 -9.01
N ASN A 118 7.21 6.72 -10.06
CA ASN A 118 6.70 6.54 -11.42
C ASN A 118 7.64 7.24 -12.42
N ASP A 119 7.34 7.18 -13.71
CA ASP A 119 8.19 7.77 -14.76
C ASP A 119 8.37 9.29 -14.64
N VAL A 120 7.36 10.00 -14.10
CA VAL A 120 7.41 11.46 -13.90
C VAL A 120 8.18 11.82 -12.63
N HIS A 121 8.07 10.97 -11.61
CA HIS A 121 8.67 11.15 -10.30
C HIS A 121 9.37 9.86 -9.86
N PRO A 122 10.52 9.54 -10.48
CA PRO A 122 11.26 8.34 -10.14
C PRO A 122 11.81 8.46 -8.73
N LEU A 123 11.81 7.35 -8.00
CA LEU A 123 12.47 7.24 -6.71
C LEU A 123 13.73 6.39 -6.84
N THR A 124 14.72 6.72 -6.04
CA THR A 124 15.96 5.94 -5.92
C THR A 124 15.80 4.83 -4.88
N ASP A 125 16.68 3.83 -4.94
CA ASP A 125 16.75 2.79 -3.90
C ASP A 125 17.01 3.39 -2.50
N ALA A 126 17.75 4.50 -2.40
CA ALA A 126 17.95 5.21 -1.13
C ALA A 126 16.63 5.78 -0.57
N GLN A 127 15.77 6.33 -1.43
CA GLN A 127 14.43 6.76 -1.04
C GLN A 127 13.54 5.56 -0.71
N GLY A 128 13.63 4.47 -1.47
CA GLY A 128 12.96 3.20 -1.17
C GLY A 128 13.33 2.66 0.21
N LYS A 129 14.62 2.72 0.58
CA LYS A 129 15.12 2.36 1.91
C LYS A 129 14.52 3.25 3.01
N ALA A 130 14.43 4.55 2.77
CA ALA A 130 13.80 5.47 3.72
C ALA A 130 12.29 5.19 3.88
N ILE A 131 11.60 4.82 2.80
CA ILE A 131 10.20 4.36 2.85
C ILE A 131 10.10 3.07 3.68
N ASN A 132 10.95 2.08 3.45
CA ASN A 132 10.96 0.83 4.22
C ASN A 132 11.20 1.10 5.71
N ALA A 133 12.09 2.03 6.06
CA ALA A 133 12.29 2.44 7.44
C ALA A 133 11.04 3.08 8.05
N ALA A 134 10.36 3.97 7.32
CA ALA A 134 9.09 4.56 7.76
C ALA A 134 8.00 3.49 7.99
N LEU A 135 7.92 2.49 7.11
CA LEU A 135 7.00 1.36 7.27
C LEU A 135 7.30 0.57 8.54
N ARG A 136 8.58 0.23 8.78
CA ARG A 136 9.01 -0.50 9.98
C ARG A 136 8.72 0.27 11.27
N ALA A 137 8.82 1.60 11.24
CA ALA A 137 8.57 2.46 12.39
C ALA A 137 7.07 2.69 12.69
N THR A 138 6.16 2.38 11.77
CA THR A 138 4.75 2.78 11.89
C THR A 138 3.78 1.61 11.81
N MET A 139 3.56 1.05 10.62
CA MET A 139 2.49 0.08 10.37
C MET A 139 2.99 -1.33 10.03
N CYS A 140 4.30 -1.57 10.02
CA CYS A 140 4.90 -2.90 9.83
C CYS A 140 6.17 -3.13 10.67
N PRO A 141 6.07 -3.13 12.00
CA PRO A 141 7.19 -3.51 12.85
C PRO A 141 7.77 -4.87 12.46
N ALA A 142 9.09 -5.05 12.63
CA ALA A 142 9.70 -6.38 12.53
C ALA A 142 9.17 -7.26 13.67
N THR A 143 8.76 -8.48 13.35
CA THR A 143 8.32 -9.51 14.30
C THR A 143 9.50 -10.33 14.78
#